data_AF-A0A8J1Y6L2-F1
#
_entry.id   AF-A0A8J1Y6L2-F1
#
_cell.length_a   1.000
_cell.length_b   1.000
_cell.length_c   1.000
_cell.angle_alpha   90.00
_cell.angle_beta   90.00
_cell.angle_gamma   90.00
#
_symmetry.space_group_name_H-M   'P 1'
#
loop_
_entity.id
_entity.type
_entity.pdbx_description
1 polymer ?
#
loop_
_entity_poly.entity_id
_entity_poly.type
_entity_poly.pdbx_seq_one_letter_code
_entity_poly.pdbx_strand_id
1 'polypeptide(L)'
;MNREYPSFCSLYFALSENSLEESIKPELREEFEREKNNWLPRTDTAEHRQLDRRKPGIFKLEAEGDQMTALCSKTYCLYDSQSDTVKFSCKGLNKNQFENPMELYKKVLDTNEAQSGVNIGFRMMQNRMHTYHQERLGFSNFYCKRKLNPDGSTEPLDITLTPSQ
;
A
#
# COMPACT_ATOMS: atom_id res chain seq x y z
N MET A 1 19.26 23.09 2.64
CA MET A 1 19.02 22.00 3.63
C MET A 1 17.96 21.09 3.03
N ASN A 2 18.39 20.08 2.27
CA ASN A 2 17.49 19.17 1.57
C ASN A 2 16.87 18.23 2.62
N ARG A 3 15.66 18.55 3.07
CA ARG A 3 14.85 17.59 3.82
C ARG A 3 14.30 16.59 2.82
N GLU A 4 15.05 15.52 2.58
CA GLU A 4 14.48 14.30 2.03
C GLU A 4 13.48 13.81 3.07
N TYR A 5 12.19 13.98 2.78
CA TYR A 5 11.13 13.32 3.53
C TYR A 5 10.88 11.97 2.83
N PRO A 6 11.44 10.84 3.31
CA PRO A 6 10.94 9.54 2.90
C PRO A 6 9.51 9.42 3.45
N SER A 7 8.53 9.81 2.63
CA SER A 7 7.10 9.63 2.92
C SER A 7 6.75 8.15 2.72
N PHE A 8 7.11 7.33 3.70
CA PHE A 8 6.51 6.01 3.90
C PHE A 8 5.48 6.18 5.03
N CYS A 9 4.21 6.34 4.66
CA CYS A 9 3.12 6.61 5.61
C CYS A 9 2.27 5.38 5.94
N SER A 10 2.67 4.20 5.47
CA SER A 10 1.97 2.93 5.68
C SER A 10 2.99 1.84 6.02
N LEU A 11 2.61 0.96 6.94
CA LEU A 11 3.39 -0.18 7.39
C LEU A 11 2.53 -1.45 7.22
N TYR A 12 3.15 -2.51 6.70
CA TYR A 12 2.51 -3.81 6.52
C TYR A 12 3.36 -4.86 7.24
N PHE A 13 2.74 -5.73 8.03
CA PHE A 13 3.40 -6.86 8.66
C PHE A 13 2.40 -8.01 8.80
N ALA A 14 2.93 -9.23 8.82
CA ALA A 14 2.18 -10.43 9.20
C ALA A 14 2.44 -10.71 10.68
N LEU A 15 1.41 -11.16 11.39
CA LEU A 15 1.51 -11.59 12.77
C LEU A 15 1.60 -13.12 12.84
N SER A 16 2.37 -13.63 13.79
CA SER A 16 2.36 -15.06 14.13
C SER A 16 1.21 -15.42 15.06
N GLU A 17 0.72 -14.44 15.83
CA GLU A 17 -0.40 -14.57 16.77
C GLU A 17 -1.65 -13.85 16.25
N ASN A 18 -2.76 -13.95 16.98
CA ASN A 18 -4.04 -13.35 16.59
C ASN A 18 -4.08 -11.82 16.79
N SER A 19 -3.16 -11.28 17.59
CA SER A 19 -3.07 -9.84 17.85
C SER A 19 -1.63 -9.35 17.95
N LEU A 20 -1.45 -8.04 17.77
CA LEU A 20 -0.14 -7.39 17.89
C LEU A 20 0.38 -7.54 19.33
N GLU A 21 -0.50 -7.37 20.31
CA GLU A 21 -0.20 -7.44 21.75
C GLU A 21 0.25 -8.84 22.19
N GLU A 22 -0.30 -9.90 21.59
CA GLU A 22 0.13 -11.28 21.82
C GLU A 22 1.50 -11.56 21.18
N SER A 23 1.79 -10.92 20.04
CA SER A 23 3.07 -11.06 19.33
C SER A 23 4.23 -10.32 20.02
N ILE A 24 3.99 -9.55 21.08
CA ILE A 24 5.03 -8.80 21.80
C ILE A 24 5.83 -9.75 22.71
N LYS A 25 7.15 -9.74 22.51
CA LYS A 25 8.10 -10.50 23.34
C LYS A 25 7.95 -10.14 24.83
N PRO A 26 7.96 -11.12 25.76
CA PRO A 26 7.76 -10.88 27.18
C PRO A 26 8.71 -9.81 27.76
N GLU A 27 9.97 -9.84 27.36
CA GLU A 27 11.01 -8.91 27.82
C GLU A 27 10.85 -7.46 27.31
N LEU A 28 10.08 -7.24 26.24
CA LEU A 28 9.79 -5.91 25.68
C LEU A 28 8.41 -5.38 26.09
N ARG A 29 7.64 -6.14 26.88
CA ARG A 29 6.24 -5.79 27.21
C ARG A 29 6.13 -4.50 28.01
N GLU A 30 7.03 -4.27 28.96
CA GLU A 30 7.03 -3.03 29.76
C GLU A 30 7.32 -1.78 28.91
N GLU A 31 8.28 -1.89 27.98
CA GLU A 31 8.61 -0.82 27.03
C GLU A 31 7.45 -0.56 26.06
N PHE A 32 6.85 -1.63 25.51
CA PHE A 32 5.69 -1.52 24.65
C PHE A 32 4.52 -0.79 25.35
N GLU A 33 4.17 -1.19 26.56
CA GLU A 33 3.07 -0.55 27.31
C GLU A 33 3.36 0.93 27.61
N ARG A 34 4.62 1.28 27.89
CA ARG A 34 5.06 2.65 28.13
C ARG A 34 4.94 3.52 26.86
N GLU A 35 5.21 2.96 25.69
CA GLU A 35 5.40 3.72 24.45
C GLU A 35 4.28 3.56 23.41
N LYS A 36 3.39 2.57 23.54
CA LYS A 36 2.38 2.24 22.52
C LYS A 36 1.54 3.43 22.09
N ASN A 37 1.11 4.29 23.01
CA ASN A 37 0.25 5.44 22.73
C ASN A 37 0.97 6.63 22.04
N ASN A 38 2.30 6.54 21.89
CA ASN A 38 3.07 7.48 21.07
C ASN A 38 2.93 7.14 19.58
N TRP A 39 2.68 5.87 19.26
CA TRP A 39 2.69 5.35 17.89
C TRP A 39 1.33 4.82 17.44
N LEU A 40 0.49 4.34 18.35
CA LEU A 40 -0.82 3.72 18.12
C LEU A 40 -1.93 4.52 18.81
N PRO A 41 -3.19 4.44 18.33
CA PRO A 41 -4.32 5.10 18.95
C PRO A 41 -4.69 4.47 20.30
N ARG A 42 -5.14 5.30 21.24
CA ARG A 42 -5.70 4.83 22.51
C ARG A 42 -7.08 4.21 22.29
N THR A 43 -7.39 3.21 23.11
CA THR A 43 -8.64 2.42 23.03
C THR A 43 -9.52 2.54 24.28
N ASP A 44 -9.13 3.37 25.25
CA ASP A 44 -9.74 3.50 26.58
C ASP A 44 -11.11 4.18 26.56
N THR A 45 -11.27 5.31 25.86
CA THR A 45 -12.53 6.06 25.80
C THR A 45 -12.97 6.35 24.36
N ALA A 46 -14.27 6.57 24.15
CA ALA A 46 -14.80 6.97 22.84
C ALA A 46 -14.25 8.34 22.40
N GLU A 47 -14.08 9.26 23.36
CA GLU A 47 -13.52 10.60 23.12
C GLU A 47 -12.06 10.51 22.66
N HIS A 48 -11.22 9.73 23.35
CA HIS A 48 -9.84 9.50 22.94
C HIS A 48 -9.74 8.86 21.56
N ARG A 49 -10.56 7.85 21.25
CA ARG A 49 -10.60 7.27 19.90
C ARG A 49 -10.93 8.30 18.82
N GLN A 50 -11.89 9.18 19.09
CA GLN A 50 -12.30 10.21 18.13
C GLN A 50 -11.21 11.28 17.91
N LEU A 51 -10.48 11.65 18.96
CA LEU A 51 -9.33 12.55 18.89
C LEU A 51 -8.17 11.90 18.14
N ASP A 52 -7.82 10.67 18.49
CA ASP A 52 -6.69 9.94 17.92
C ASP A 52 -6.91 9.65 16.43
N ARG A 53 -8.17 9.45 15.98
CA ARG A 53 -8.50 9.37 14.54
C ARG A 53 -7.98 10.58 13.75
N ARG A 54 -7.97 11.77 14.36
CA ARG A 54 -7.50 13.03 13.74
C ARG A 54 -6.06 13.39 14.10
N LYS A 55 -5.44 12.70 15.05
CA LYS A 55 -4.05 12.96 15.47
C LYS A 55 -3.08 12.63 14.34
N PRO A 56 -2.21 13.56 13.93
CA PRO A 56 -1.14 13.29 12.98
C PRO A 56 0.00 12.50 13.65
N GLY A 57 0.74 11.71 12.87
CA GLY A 57 1.95 11.03 13.33
C GLY A 57 1.75 9.68 14.03
N ILE A 58 0.51 9.23 14.26
CA ILE A 58 0.23 7.88 14.78
C ILE A 58 -0.26 6.94 13.66
N PHE A 59 0.11 5.66 13.75
CA PHE A 59 -0.34 4.60 12.87
C PHE A 59 -1.75 4.16 13.24
N LYS A 60 -2.64 4.17 12.25
CA LYS A 60 -4.04 3.74 12.39
C LYS A 60 -4.23 2.50 11.55
N LEU A 61 -4.93 1.52 12.09
CA LEU A 61 -5.29 0.33 11.34
C LEU A 61 -6.13 0.73 10.11
N GLU A 62 -5.59 0.49 8.93
CA GLU A 62 -6.26 0.81 7.65
C GLU A 62 -6.98 -0.40 7.06
N ALA A 63 -6.45 -1.60 7.28
CA ALA A 63 -7.05 -2.88 6.95
C ALA A 63 -6.29 -4.03 7.65
N GLU A 64 -7.00 -5.12 7.87
CA GLU A 64 -6.51 -6.41 8.34
C GLU A 64 -7.19 -7.52 7.55
N GLY A 65 -6.61 -8.72 7.56
CA GLY A 65 -7.11 -9.88 6.83
C GLY A 65 -6.14 -11.05 6.96
N ASP A 66 -6.60 -12.24 6.56
CA ASP A 66 -5.89 -13.50 6.74
C ASP A 66 -4.76 -13.72 5.71
N GLN A 67 -4.93 -13.18 4.51
CA GLN A 67 -3.98 -13.40 3.40
C GLN A 67 -3.67 -12.10 2.69
N MET A 68 -2.39 -11.79 2.53
CA MET A 68 -1.93 -10.66 1.74
C MET A 68 -0.98 -11.12 0.63
N THR A 69 -1.18 -10.64 -0.59
CA THR A 69 -0.26 -10.82 -1.72
C THR A 69 0.17 -9.44 -2.22
N ALA A 70 1.47 -9.15 -2.16
CA ALA A 70 2.03 -7.87 -2.58
C ALA A 70 3.06 -8.07 -3.68
N LEU A 71 2.86 -7.41 -4.82
CA LEU A 71 3.80 -7.46 -5.95
C LEU A 71 4.86 -6.36 -5.84
N CYS A 72 4.44 -5.15 -5.46
CA CYS A 72 5.33 -4.00 -5.27
C CYS A 72 4.67 -2.92 -4.38
N SER A 73 5.39 -1.83 -4.06
CA SER A 73 5.06 -0.86 -2.99
C SER A 73 3.70 -0.13 -3.07
N LYS A 74 2.88 -0.35 -4.11
CA LYS A 74 1.52 0.21 -4.27
C LYS A 74 0.55 -0.77 -4.94
N THR A 75 0.97 -2.02 -5.08
CA THR A 75 0.22 -3.07 -5.76
C THR A 75 0.13 -4.27 -4.84
N TYR A 76 -0.97 -4.36 -4.09
CA TYR A 76 -1.23 -5.42 -3.12
C TYR A 76 -2.71 -5.83 -3.11
N CYS A 77 -2.96 -7.03 -2.62
CA CYS A 77 -4.27 -7.62 -2.42
C CYS A 77 -4.33 -8.21 -1.00
N LEU A 78 -5.41 -7.95 -0.28
CA LEU A 78 -5.67 -8.43 1.07
C LEU A 78 -7.05 -9.09 1.08
N TYR A 79 -7.11 -10.33 1.55
CA TYR A 79 -8.33 -11.10 1.74
C TYR A 79 -8.61 -11.28 3.21
N ASP A 80 -9.87 -11.05 3.59
CA ASP A 80 -10.42 -11.31 4.91
C ASP A 80 -11.53 -12.35 4.79
N SER A 81 -11.29 -13.51 5.40
CA SER A 81 -12.19 -14.67 5.42
C SER A 81 -13.42 -14.45 6.31
N GLN A 82 -13.35 -13.57 7.30
CA GLN A 82 -14.48 -13.31 8.19
C GLN A 82 -15.58 -12.53 7.50
N SER A 83 -15.19 -11.52 6.71
CA SER A 83 -16.12 -10.70 5.92
C SER A 83 -16.33 -11.20 4.49
N ASP A 84 -15.53 -12.19 4.06
CA ASP A 84 -15.41 -12.65 2.67
C ASP A 84 -15.20 -11.47 1.69
N THR A 85 -14.32 -10.54 2.09
CA THR A 85 -14.02 -9.34 1.30
C THR A 85 -12.58 -9.30 0.83
N VAL A 86 -12.38 -8.66 -0.32
CA VAL A 86 -11.05 -8.38 -0.86
C VAL A 86 -10.81 -6.88 -0.93
N LYS A 87 -9.78 -6.41 -0.23
CA LYS A 87 -9.25 -5.06 -0.39
C LYS A 87 -7.98 -5.13 -1.22
N PHE A 88 -7.96 -4.43 -2.36
CA PHE A 88 -6.77 -4.40 -3.20
C PHE A 88 -6.47 -3.00 -3.74
N SER A 89 -5.20 -2.79 -4.10
CA SER A 89 -4.67 -1.59 -4.73
C SER A 89 -3.92 -1.98 -5.98
N CYS A 90 -4.28 -1.46 -7.15
CA CYS A 90 -3.57 -1.68 -8.41
C CYS A 90 -3.16 -0.33 -9.00
N LYS A 91 -1.90 0.09 -8.78
CA LYS A 91 -1.48 1.43 -9.18
C LYS A 91 -1.53 1.59 -10.70
N GLY A 92 -2.27 2.61 -11.14
CA GLY A 92 -2.30 2.99 -12.55
C GLY A 92 -3.25 2.15 -13.40
N LEU A 93 -4.09 1.31 -12.78
CA LEU A 93 -5.20 0.61 -13.43
C LEU A 93 -6.53 0.93 -12.75
N ASN A 94 -7.63 0.79 -13.50
CA ASN A 94 -8.98 0.91 -12.95
C ASN A 94 -9.40 -0.40 -12.27
N LYS A 95 -9.80 -0.33 -10.99
CA LYS A 95 -10.17 -1.50 -10.17
C LYS A 95 -11.40 -2.25 -10.68
N ASN A 96 -12.35 -1.56 -11.30
CA ASN A 96 -13.64 -2.13 -11.68
C ASN A 96 -13.56 -3.18 -12.80
N GLN A 97 -12.36 -3.44 -13.33
CA GLN A 97 -12.12 -4.39 -14.41
C GLN A 97 -11.75 -5.80 -13.90
N PHE A 98 -11.60 -5.98 -12.59
CA PHE A 98 -11.06 -7.22 -12.02
C PHE A 98 -12.06 -7.83 -11.02
N GLU A 99 -12.62 -8.98 -11.39
CA GLU A 99 -13.58 -9.71 -10.55
C GLU A 99 -12.88 -10.57 -9.49
N ASN A 100 -11.78 -11.23 -9.85
CA ASN A 100 -11.01 -12.09 -8.94
C ASN A 100 -9.56 -11.60 -8.76
N PRO A 101 -9.35 -10.49 -8.01
CA PRO A 101 -8.03 -9.92 -7.81
C PRO A 101 -7.09 -10.83 -7.02
N MET A 102 -7.56 -11.67 -6.08
CA MET A 102 -6.64 -12.54 -5.32
C MET A 102 -5.95 -13.58 -6.21
N GLU A 103 -6.70 -14.28 -7.06
CA GLU A 103 -6.11 -15.24 -8.00
C GLU A 103 -5.17 -14.57 -9.00
N LEU A 104 -5.55 -13.38 -9.48
CA LEU A 104 -4.72 -12.59 -10.37
C LEU A 104 -3.36 -12.27 -9.75
N TYR A 105 -3.34 -11.81 -8.49
CA TYR A 105 -2.09 -11.48 -7.81
C TYR A 105 -1.22 -12.70 -7.57
N LYS A 106 -1.81 -13.82 -7.13
CA LYS A 106 -1.09 -15.08 -6.94
C LYS A 106 -0.47 -15.55 -8.26
N LYS A 107 -1.23 -15.53 -9.35
CA LYS A 107 -0.73 -15.88 -10.68
C LYS A 107 0.47 -15.03 -11.09
N VAL A 108 0.39 -13.70 -10.97
CA VAL A 108 1.50 -12.79 -11.34
C VAL A 108 2.73 -13.03 -10.46
N LEU A 109 2.53 -13.36 -9.18
CA LEU A 109 3.62 -13.70 -8.29
C LEU A 109 4.29 -15.03 -8.69
N ASP A 110 3.50 -16.05 -9.02
CA ASP A 110 3.97 -17.39 -9.35
C ASP A 110 4.63 -17.46 -10.74
N THR A 111 4.04 -16.81 -11.74
CA THR A 111 4.55 -16.84 -13.12
C THR A 111 5.57 -15.75 -13.41
N ASN A 112 5.61 -14.71 -12.58
CA ASN A 112 6.37 -13.48 -12.83
C ASN A 112 5.97 -12.76 -14.14
N GLU A 113 4.82 -13.12 -14.72
CA GLU A 113 4.29 -12.52 -15.94
C GLU A 113 3.37 -11.35 -15.57
N ALA A 114 3.73 -10.17 -16.05
CA ALA A 114 2.96 -8.97 -15.76
C ALA A 114 1.63 -8.94 -16.52
N GLN A 115 0.59 -8.43 -15.87
CA GLN A 115 -0.73 -8.26 -16.49
C GLN A 115 -1.06 -6.77 -16.75
N SER A 116 -1.64 -6.52 -17.92
CA SER A 116 -2.09 -5.21 -18.38
C SER A 116 -3.58 -4.98 -18.13
N GLY A 117 -3.99 -3.72 -18.20
CA GLY A 117 -5.38 -3.30 -18.24
C GLY A 117 -5.55 -2.04 -19.08
N VAL A 118 -6.79 -1.66 -19.34
CA VAL A 118 -7.13 -0.51 -20.19
C VAL A 118 -7.70 0.61 -19.34
N ASN A 119 -7.00 1.72 -19.24
CA ASN A 119 -7.57 2.92 -18.65
C ASN A 119 -8.37 3.69 -19.68
N ILE A 120 -9.61 4.02 -19.32
CA ILE A 120 -10.50 4.87 -20.11
C ILE A 120 -10.73 6.14 -19.30
N GLY A 121 -10.55 7.29 -19.93
CA GLY A 121 -10.77 8.57 -19.28
C GLY A 121 -10.96 9.70 -20.27
N PHE A 122 -11.11 10.91 -19.73
CA PHE A 122 -11.30 12.11 -20.54
C PHE A 122 -10.07 13.01 -20.47
N ARG A 123 -9.76 13.68 -21.58
CA ARG A 123 -8.71 14.70 -21.67
C ARG A 123 -9.18 15.86 -22.53
N MET A 124 -8.93 17.08 -22.06
CA MET A 124 -9.12 18.28 -22.86
C MET A 124 -7.95 18.42 -23.86
N MET A 125 -8.27 18.51 -25.15
CA MET A 125 -7.32 18.87 -26.20
C MET A 125 -7.97 19.93 -27.09
N GLN A 126 -7.25 21.03 -27.34
CA GLN A 126 -7.74 22.13 -28.21
C GLN A 126 -9.16 22.60 -27.84
N ASN A 127 -9.40 22.82 -26.54
CA ASN A 127 -10.70 23.22 -25.97
C ASN A 127 -11.87 22.24 -26.26
N ARG A 128 -11.58 20.99 -26.60
CA ARG A 128 -12.58 19.91 -26.77
C ARG A 128 -12.28 18.74 -25.84
N MET A 129 -13.33 18.10 -25.34
CA MET A 129 -13.22 16.92 -24.50
C MET A 129 -13.10 15.67 -25.37
N HIS A 130 -12.04 14.88 -25.15
CA HIS A 130 -11.80 13.62 -25.84
C HIS A 130 -11.78 12.47 -24.85
N THR A 131 -12.39 11.35 -25.22
CA THR A 131 -12.19 10.07 -24.52
C THR A 131 -10.90 9.43 -25.03
N TYR A 132 -10.04 8.98 -24.14
CA TYR A 132 -8.85 8.21 -24.48
C TYR A 132 -8.97 6.78 -23.96
N HIS A 133 -8.29 5.88 -24.66
CA HIS A 133 -8.03 4.51 -24.23
C HIS A 133 -6.51 4.36 -24.11
N GLN A 134 -6.04 3.93 -22.94
CA GLN A 134 -4.62 3.71 -22.70
C GLN A 134 -4.39 2.32 -22.13
N GLU A 135 -3.70 1.47 -22.88
CA GLU A 135 -3.16 0.23 -22.35
C GLU A 135 -2.02 0.52 -21.39
N ARG A 136 -2.07 -0.12 -20.22
CA ARG A 136 -1.03 -0.01 -19.21
C ARG A 136 -0.72 -1.37 -18.62
N LEU A 137 0.57 -1.62 -18.42
CA LEU A 137 1.03 -2.67 -17.51
C LEU A 137 0.80 -2.20 -16.07
N GLY A 138 0.13 -2.99 -15.24
CA GLY A 138 -0.17 -2.54 -13.87
C GLY A 138 -0.03 -3.59 -12.76
N PHE A 139 -0.11 -4.88 -13.09
CA PHE A 139 0.30 -5.94 -12.17
C PHE A 139 1.69 -6.40 -12.58
N SER A 140 2.70 -5.92 -11.89
CA SER A 140 4.09 -6.29 -12.09
C SER A 140 4.80 -6.32 -10.75
N ASN A 141 5.76 -7.24 -10.63
CA ASN A 141 6.68 -7.31 -9.50
C ASN A 141 7.66 -6.12 -9.46
N PHE A 142 7.73 -5.32 -10.53
CA PHE A 142 8.63 -4.19 -10.63
C PHE A 142 7.89 -2.85 -10.52
N TYR A 143 8.34 -2.02 -9.57
CA TYR A 143 7.91 -0.62 -9.46
C TYR A 143 9.13 0.30 -9.38
N CYS A 144 9.48 0.92 -10.51
CA CYS A 144 10.56 1.89 -10.57
C CYS A 144 10.10 3.24 -10.01
N LYS A 145 10.67 3.66 -8.88
CA LYS A 145 10.65 5.07 -8.51
C LYS A 145 11.59 5.83 -9.44
N ARG A 146 11.19 7.03 -9.84
CA ARG A 146 11.89 7.87 -10.82
C ARG A 146 12.16 9.25 -10.24
N LYS A 147 13.29 9.86 -10.59
CA LYS A 147 13.57 11.27 -10.34
C LYS A 147 13.11 12.11 -11.52
N LEU A 148 12.67 13.33 -11.24
CA LEU A 148 12.23 14.32 -12.23
C LEU A 148 13.41 15.25 -12.52
N ASN A 149 13.77 15.34 -13.80
CA ASN A 149 14.79 16.24 -14.28
C ASN A 149 14.21 17.64 -14.52
N PRO A 150 15.05 18.70 -14.52
CA PRO A 150 14.59 20.08 -14.73
C PRO A 150 13.86 20.32 -16.07
N ASP A 151 14.15 19.50 -17.07
CA ASP A 151 13.53 19.53 -18.40
C ASP A 151 12.15 18.82 -18.44
N GLY A 152 11.71 18.26 -17.31
CA GLY A 152 10.47 17.49 -17.20
C GLY A 152 10.59 16.02 -17.61
N SER A 153 11.77 15.57 -18.05
CA SER A 153 12.05 14.15 -18.26
C SER A 153 12.17 13.41 -16.92
N THR A 154 12.05 12.09 -16.95
CA THR A 154 12.22 11.28 -15.74
C THR A 154 13.20 10.16 -16.02
N GLU A 155 13.97 9.78 -15.02
CA GLU A 155 14.89 8.66 -15.08
C GLU A 155 14.82 7.83 -13.79
N PRO A 156 15.21 6.54 -13.80
CA PRO A 156 15.26 5.73 -12.59
C PRO A 156 16.06 6.41 -11.47
N LEU A 157 15.73 6.09 -10.22
CA LEU A 157 16.59 6.51 -9.12
C LEU A 157 17.94 5.79 -9.19
N ASP A 158 19.01 6.50 -8.84
CA ASP A 158 20.38 5.95 -8.75
C ASP A 158 20.61 5.16 -7.45
N ILE A 159 19.55 4.57 -6.88
CA ILE A 159 19.62 3.77 -5.65
C ILE A 159 19.00 2.40 -5.91
N THR A 160 19.74 1.35 -5.57
CA THR A 160 19.21 -0.01 -5.55
C THR A 160 18.44 -0.21 -4.25
N LEU A 161 17.11 -0.30 -4.36
CA LEU A 161 16.23 -0.64 -3.23
C LEU A 161 16.11 -2.17 -3.13
N THR A 162 17.21 -2.86 -2.85
CA THR A 162 17.18 -4.29 -2.50
C THR A 162 17.50 -4.44 -1.02
N PRO A 163 16.79 -5.31 -0.28
CA PRO A 163 17.33 -5.83 0.97
C PRO A 163 18.70 -6.44 0.65
N SER A 164 19.75 -6.05 1.38
CA SER A 164 21.00 -6.78 1.35
C SER A 164 20.69 -8.24 1.70
N GLN A 165 21.10 -9.16 0.82
CA GLN A 165 20.97 -10.61 1.05
C GLN A 165 21.69 -11.05 2.32
#